data_AF-A0A174NV40-F1
#
_entry.id   AF-A0A174NV40-F1
#
_cell.length_a   1.000
_cell.length_b   1.000
_cell.length_c   1.000
_cell.angle_alpha   90.00
_cell.angle_beta   90.00
_cell.angle_gamma   90.00
#
_symmetry.space_group_name_H-M   'P 1'
#
loop_
_entity.id
_entity.type
_entity.pdbx_description
1 polymer ?
#
loop_
_entity_poly.entity_id
_entity_poly.type
_entity_poly.pdbx_seq_one_letter_code
_entity_poly.pdbx_strand_id
1 'polypeptide(L)'
;MNYVFTKNGERKVENFIQSCVEKRKKMIEEGIDTDDLIDNAAKLSVKDILLSINYFHASDLKKHTYSVLITDHFRGELTLIYEADFIKCEKQSIIDDAINKEHLAEDIVDIFENLLDEKNIELPCNDPVEEEGRHDGGNDAKIYGTEYFDLVAQVRELL
;
A
#
# COMPACT_ATOMS: atom_id res chain seq x y z
N MET A 1 8.34 15.39 -5.52
CA MET A 1 8.09 16.64 -4.78
C MET A 1 7.58 16.22 -3.42
N ASN A 2 8.31 16.49 -2.34
CA ASN A 2 8.15 15.69 -1.12
C ASN A 2 7.25 16.37 -0.08
N TYR A 3 6.54 15.57 0.69
CA TYR A 3 5.66 15.93 1.78
C TYR A 3 6.15 15.27 3.06
N VAL A 4 5.94 15.97 4.17
CA VAL A 4 6.16 15.47 5.53
C VAL A 4 4.91 15.73 6.36
N PHE A 5 4.68 14.90 7.37
CA PHE A 5 3.60 15.17 8.32
C PHE A 5 3.91 16.39 9.18
N THR A 6 2.86 17.15 9.51
CA THR A 6 2.90 18.02 10.68
C THR A 6 2.79 17.15 11.94
N LYS A 7 3.11 17.69 13.12
CA LYS A 7 2.86 16.99 14.40
C LYS A 7 1.39 16.58 14.56
N ASN A 8 0.46 17.37 13.99
CA ASN A 8 -0.96 17.02 14.05
C ASN A 8 -1.28 15.84 13.12
N GLY A 9 -0.74 15.85 11.90
CA GLY A 9 -0.91 14.76 10.96
C GLY A 9 -0.30 13.46 11.47
N GLU A 10 0.90 13.51 12.04
CA GLU A 10 1.56 12.33 12.63
C GLU A 10 0.69 11.71 13.73
N ARG A 11 0.22 12.49 14.70
CA ARG A 11 -0.70 12.02 15.74
C ARG A 11 -2.02 11.48 15.16
N LYS A 12 -2.55 12.12 14.12
CA LYS A 12 -3.79 11.68 13.46
C LYS A 12 -3.60 10.34 12.75
N VAL A 13 -2.44 10.14 12.14
CA VAL A 13 -2.03 8.88 11.52
C VAL A 13 -1.85 7.79 12.57
N GLU A 14 -1.13 8.06 13.67
CA GLU A 14 -0.95 7.12 14.77
C GLU A 14 -2.29 6.66 15.36
N ASN A 15 -3.21 7.61 15.63
CA ASN A 15 -4.54 7.31 16.12
C ASN A 15 -5.35 6.46 15.12
N PHE A 16 -5.18 6.70 13.82
CA PHE A 16 -5.83 5.91 12.78
C PHE A 16 -5.30 4.48 12.75
N ILE A 17 -3.98 4.29 12.75
CA ILE A 17 -3.35 2.96 12.80
C ILE A 17 -3.84 2.20 14.03
N GLN A 18 -3.80 2.82 15.21
CA GLN A 18 -4.29 2.22 16.44
C GLN A 18 -5.77 1.82 16.34
N SER A 19 -6.62 2.67 15.77
CA SER A 19 -8.04 2.35 15.57
C SER A 19 -8.26 1.18 14.62
N CYS A 20 -7.40 1.01 13.60
CA CYS A 20 -7.45 -0.12 12.69
C CYS A 20 -7.09 -1.43 13.42
N VAL A 21 -6.01 -1.41 14.21
CA VAL A 21 -5.57 -2.56 15.01
C VAL A 21 -6.62 -2.97 16.05
N GLU A 22 -7.20 -2.01 16.77
CA GLU A 22 -8.27 -2.29 17.75
C GLU A 22 -9.52 -2.87 17.09
N LYS A 23 -9.89 -2.35 15.92
CA LYS A 23 -11.02 -2.87 15.15
C LYS A 23 -10.78 -4.29 14.67
N ARG A 24 -9.57 -4.60 14.16
CA ARG A 24 -9.17 -5.95 13.78
C ARG A 24 -9.33 -6.92 14.95
N LYS A 25 -8.76 -6.58 16.11
CA LYS A 25 -8.85 -7.41 17.33
C LYS A 25 -10.29 -7.72 17.70
N LYS A 26 -11.16 -6.71 17.70
CA LYS A 26 -12.58 -6.88 17.99
C LYS A 26 -13.27 -7.84 17.01
N MET A 27 -12.97 -7.75 15.72
CA MET A 27 -13.56 -8.63 14.70
C MET A 27 -13.15 -10.10 14.89
N ILE A 28 -11.90 -10.35 15.30
CA ILE A 28 -11.41 -11.69 15.64
C ILE A 28 -12.12 -12.21 16.91
N GLU A 29 -12.23 -11.39 17.95
CA GLU A 29 -12.94 -11.75 19.20
C GLU A 29 -14.42 -12.08 18.97
N GLU A 30 -15.07 -11.39 18.03
CA GLU A 30 -16.47 -11.61 17.65
C GLU A 30 -16.66 -12.79 16.68
N GLY A 31 -15.58 -13.44 16.22
CA GLY A 31 -15.62 -14.55 15.26
C GLY A 31 -16.09 -14.14 13.86
N ILE A 32 -15.97 -12.84 13.53
CA ILE A 32 -16.32 -12.27 12.22
C ILE A 32 -15.21 -12.56 11.21
N ASP A 33 -13.98 -12.77 11.69
CA ASP A 33 -12.79 -12.95 10.87
C ASP A 33 -11.81 -13.92 11.55
N THR A 34 -10.95 -14.55 10.75
CA THR A 34 -9.93 -15.50 11.21
C THR A 34 -8.58 -14.80 11.40
N ASP A 35 -7.72 -15.36 12.25
CA ASP A 35 -6.38 -14.81 12.52
C ASP A 35 -5.35 -15.13 11.41
N ASP A 36 -5.82 -15.65 10.27
CA ASP A 36 -4.97 -16.24 9.22
C ASP A 36 -4.60 -15.24 8.11
N LEU A 37 -5.31 -14.11 7.99
CA LEU A 37 -5.01 -13.07 7.01
C LEU A 37 -3.79 -12.24 7.43
N ILE A 38 -2.91 -11.94 6.47
CA ILE A 38 -1.74 -11.07 6.65
C ILE A 38 -2.21 -9.76 7.31
N ASP A 39 -1.73 -9.48 8.52
CA ASP A 39 -2.17 -8.33 9.33
C ASP A 39 -1.65 -7.00 8.75
N ASN A 40 -2.26 -6.57 7.66
CA ASN A 40 -1.97 -5.31 6.99
C ASN A 40 -2.14 -4.12 7.96
N ALA A 41 -3.05 -4.23 8.93
CA ALA A 41 -3.28 -3.20 9.94
C ALA A 41 -2.17 -3.15 11.00
N ALA A 42 -1.67 -4.29 11.50
CA ALA A 42 -0.57 -4.31 12.47
C ALA A 42 0.81 -4.05 11.86
N LYS A 43 0.99 -4.32 10.56
CA LYS A 43 2.21 -3.97 9.83
C LYS A 43 2.23 -2.52 9.34
N LEU A 44 1.08 -1.84 9.35
CA LEU A 44 0.96 -0.45 8.92
C LEU A 44 1.75 0.50 9.81
N SER A 45 2.66 1.25 9.20
CA SER A 45 3.43 2.29 9.88
C SER A 45 3.09 3.69 9.37
N VAL A 46 3.44 4.70 10.17
CA VAL A 46 3.36 6.12 9.76
C VAL A 46 4.16 6.34 8.45
N LYS A 47 5.27 5.62 8.27
CA LYS A 47 6.13 5.74 7.09
C LYS A 47 5.42 5.27 5.82
N ASP A 48 4.63 4.22 5.88
CA ASP A 48 3.91 3.67 4.72
C ASP A 48 2.85 4.65 4.22
N ILE A 49 2.14 5.29 5.15
CA ILE A 49 1.15 6.31 4.82
C ILE A 49 1.83 7.57 4.26
N LEU A 50 2.99 7.94 4.82
CA LEU A 50 3.78 9.05 4.27
C LEU A 50 4.28 8.76 2.86
N LEU A 51 4.73 7.52 2.61
CA LEU A 51 5.17 7.07 1.29
C LEU A 51 4.03 7.18 0.29
N SER A 52 2.82 6.74 0.65
CA SER A 52 1.62 6.89 -0.18
C SER A 52 1.36 8.35 -0.59
N ILE A 53 1.41 9.30 0.35
CA ILE A 53 1.20 10.73 0.04
C ILE A 53 2.23 11.25 -0.98
N ASN A 54 3.47 10.77 -0.86
CA ASN A 54 4.56 11.20 -1.71
C ASN A 54 4.57 10.52 -3.09
N TYR A 55 4.18 9.25 -3.15
CA TYR A 55 4.06 8.45 -4.37
C TYR A 55 2.99 9.03 -5.30
N PHE A 56 1.78 9.27 -4.79
CA PHE A 56 0.68 9.84 -5.58
C PHE A 56 0.86 11.33 -5.93
N HIS A 57 2.04 11.91 -5.67
CA HIS A 57 2.43 13.28 -5.98
C HIS A 57 1.33 14.31 -5.70
N ALA A 58 1.14 14.65 -4.41
CA ALA A 58 0.12 15.59 -3.95
C ALA A 58 0.32 17.07 -4.36
N SER A 59 0.99 17.37 -5.48
CA SER A 59 1.37 18.73 -5.90
C SER A 59 0.18 19.70 -5.98
N ASP A 60 -1.02 19.17 -6.20
CA ASP A 60 -2.27 19.95 -6.31
C ASP A 60 -3.37 19.50 -5.32
N LEU A 61 -3.07 18.59 -4.38
CA LEU A 61 -4.09 18.04 -3.48
C LEU A 61 -4.26 18.89 -2.23
N LYS A 62 -5.45 19.51 -2.08
CA LYS A 62 -5.90 20.11 -0.80
C LYS A 62 -6.11 19.08 0.31
N LYS A 63 -6.27 17.80 -0.06
CA LYS A 63 -6.52 16.68 0.85
C LYS A 63 -6.01 15.37 0.24
N HIS A 64 -5.57 14.43 1.06
CA HIS A 64 -5.21 13.07 0.69
C HIS A 64 -6.10 12.08 1.43
N THR A 65 -6.65 11.08 0.75
CA THR A 65 -7.37 9.98 1.38
C THR A 65 -6.56 8.72 1.24
N TYR A 66 -6.11 8.18 2.37
CA TYR A 66 -5.46 6.89 2.45
C TYR A 66 -6.49 5.83 2.85
N SER A 67 -6.49 4.69 2.18
CA SER A 67 -7.35 3.56 2.53
C SER A 67 -6.53 2.31 2.74
N VAL A 68 -6.83 1.56 3.79
CA VAL A 68 -6.20 0.27 4.08
C VAL A 68 -7.27 -0.79 4.31
N LEU A 69 -7.04 -1.99 3.79
CA LEU A 69 -7.83 -3.15 4.16
C LEU A 69 -7.43 -3.57 5.58
N ILE A 70 -8.36 -3.43 6.52
CA ILE A 70 -8.22 -3.99 7.86
C ILE A 70 -8.48 -5.50 7.78
N THR A 71 -9.41 -5.88 6.91
CA THR A 71 -9.71 -7.26 6.52
C THR A 71 -10.09 -7.27 5.03
N ASP A 72 -10.23 -8.43 4.43
CA ASP A 72 -10.80 -8.63 3.08
C ASP A 72 -12.21 -8.03 2.92
N HIS A 73 -12.99 -7.98 4.01
CA HIS A 73 -14.35 -7.42 4.06
C HIS A 73 -14.44 -6.00 4.62
N PHE A 74 -13.40 -5.49 5.30
CA PHE A 74 -13.45 -4.21 6.01
C PHE A 74 -12.29 -3.28 5.66
N ARG A 75 -12.63 -2.06 5.25
CA ARG A 75 -11.68 -1.00 4.88
C ARG A 75 -11.67 0.14 5.90
N GLY A 76 -10.49 0.57 6.31
CA GLY A 76 -10.27 1.81 7.05
C GLY A 76 -9.91 2.96 6.11
N GLU A 77 -10.45 4.14 6.36
CA GLU A 77 -10.14 5.35 5.59
C GLU A 77 -9.62 6.48 6.49
N LEU A 78 -8.54 7.12 6.04
CA LEU A 78 -7.92 8.26 6.68
C LEU A 78 -7.88 9.43 5.71
N THR A 79 -8.54 10.54 6.06
CA THR A 79 -8.44 11.79 5.30
C THR A 79 -7.47 12.74 5.98
N LEU A 80 -6.46 13.18 5.25
CA LEU A 80 -5.43 14.14 5.66
C LEU A 80 -5.59 15.44 4.86
N ILE A 81 -5.38 16.58 5.50
CA ILE A 81 -5.57 17.91 4.89
C ILE A 81 -4.20 18.58 4.70
N TYR A 82 -3.97 19.16 3.52
CA TYR A 82 -2.75 19.91 3.23
C TYR A 82 -2.63 21.15 4.13
N GLU A 83 -1.42 21.47 4.58
CA GLU A 83 -1.08 22.52 5.58
C GLU A 83 -1.56 22.27 7.01
N ALA A 84 -2.54 21.39 7.22
CA ALA A 84 -2.97 20.99 8.57
C ALA A 84 -2.29 19.71 9.04
N ASP A 85 -2.31 18.66 8.21
CA ASP A 85 -1.83 17.33 8.54
C ASP A 85 -0.50 17.01 7.83
N PHE A 86 -0.27 17.52 6.62
CA PHE A 86 0.98 17.35 5.89
C PHE A 86 1.36 18.61 5.11
N ILE A 87 2.65 18.83 4.93
CA ILE A 87 3.20 20.02 4.27
C ILE A 87 4.27 19.63 3.26
N LYS A 88 4.42 20.45 2.22
CA LYS A 88 5.49 20.32 1.24
C LYS A 88 6.84 20.56 1.94
N CYS A 89 7.82 19.71 1.67
CA CYS A 89 9.17 19.78 2.18
C CYS A 89 10.14 19.99 1.02
N GLU A 90 10.89 21.11 1.03
CA GLU A 90 11.82 21.47 -0.06
C GLU A 90 13.21 20.81 0.07
N LYS A 91 13.46 20.10 1.17
CA LYS A 91 14.64 19.25 1.38
C LYS A 91 14.15 17.90 1.88
N GLN A 92 14.54 16.77 1.29
CA GLN A 92 15.12 15.64 2.04
C GLN A 92 15.50 14.44 1.15
N SER A 93 16.80 14.11 1.13
CA SER A 93 17.42 12.99 0.39
C SER A 93 17.02 11.58 0.86
N ILE A 94 16.30 11.44 1.98
CA ILE A 94 15.95 10.12 2.56
C ILE A 94 14.58 9.63 2.06
N ILE A 95 13.64 10.56 1.86
CA ILE A 95 12.32 10.26 1.28
C ILE A 95 12.48 9.98 -0.22
N ASP A 96 13.35 10.75 -0.89
CA ASP A 96 13.74 10.48 -2.27
C ASP A 96 14.31 9.07 -2.41
N ASP A 97 15.19 8.62 -1.50
CA ASP A 97 15.77 7.28 -1.57
C ASP A 97 14.72 6.17 -1.41
N ALA A 98 13.80 6.30 -0.46
CA ALA A 98 12.75 5.30 -0.25
C ALA A 98 11.75 5.24 -1.42
N ILE A 99 11.37 6.39 -1.98
CA ILE A 99 10.48 6.47 -3.15
C ILE A 99 11.19 5.96 -4.40
N ASN A 100 12.46 6.31 -4.58
CA ASN A 100 13.26 5.82 -5.69
C ASN A 100 13.40 4.30 -5.64
N LYS A 101 13.54 3.71 -4.44
CA LYS A 101 13.56 2.26 -4.26
C LYS A 101 12.21 1.60 -4.56
N GLU A 102 11.10 2.24 -4.19
CA GLU A 102 9.75 1.75 -4.55
C GLU A 102 9.56 1.72 -6.07
N HIS A 103 9.78 2.85 -6.75
CA HIS A 103 9.62 2.93 -8.21
C HIS A 103 10.58 1.99 -8.93
N LEU A 104 11.84 1.90 -8.45
CA LEU A 104 12.80 0.99 -9.06
C LEU A 104 12.40 -0.48 -8.85
N ALA A 105 11.76 -0.82 -7.73
CA ALA A 105 11.24 -2.16 -7.51
C ALA A 105 10.06 -2.48 -8.43
N GLU A 106 9.11 -1.55 -8.59
CA GLU A 106 8.01 -1.65 -9.56
C GLU A 106 8.55 -1.80 -10.99
N ASP A 107 9.47 -0.94 -11.42
CA ASP A 107 10.10 -1.02 -12.75
C ASP A 107 10.77 -2.39 -13.00
N ILE A 108 11.42 -2.95 -11.99
CA ILE A 108 12.03 -4.29 -12.08
C ILE A 108 10.96 -5.39 -12.22
N VAL A 109 9.87 -5.30 -11.46
CA VAL A 109 8.78 -6.27 -11.54
C VAL A 109 8.06 -6.16 -12.89
N ASP A 110 7.85 -4.95 -13.40
CA ASP A 110 7.28 -4.70 -14.73
C ASP A 110 8.16 -5.29 -15.84
N ILE A 111 9.50 -5.18 -15.73
CA ILE A 111 10.40 -5.85 -16.68
C ILE A 111 10.19 -7.38 -16.67
N PHE A 112 9.96 -7.95 -15.49
CA PHE A 112 9.69 -9.39 -15.36
C PHE A 112 8.31 -9.77 -15.91
N GLU A 113 7.30 -8.94 -15.68
CA GLU A 113 5.93 -9.09 -16.21
C GLU A 113 5.93 -9.07 -17.74
N ASN A 114 6.62 -8.11 -18.35
CA ASN A 114 6.84 -8.06 -19.81
C ASN A 114 7.51 -9.33 -20.36
N LEU A 115 8.52 -9.86 -19.65
CA LEU A 115 9.17 -11.11 -20.06
C LEU A 115 8.20 -12.29 -20.00
N LEU A 116 7.35 -12.35 -18.99
CA LEU A 116 6.32 -13.38 -18.87
C LEU A 116 5.30 -13.27 -20.00
N ASP A 117 4.92 -12.05 -20.37
CA ASP A 117 3.98 -11.79 -21.47
C ASP A 117 4.58 -12.24 -22.82
N GLU A 118 5.84 -11.88 -23.08
CA GLU A 118 6.58 -12.34 -24.27
C GLU A 118 6.65 -13.88 -24.37
N LYS A 119 6.62 -14.57 -23.23
CA LYS A 119 6.64 -16.04 -23.16
C LYS A 119 5.24 -16.66 -23.06
N ASN A 120 4.19 -15.84 -22.98
CA ASN A 120 2.83 -16.26 -22.73
C ASN A 120 2.76 -17.17 -21.48
N ILE A 121 3.44 -16.76 -20.41
CA ILE A 121 3.45 -17.42 -19.11
C ILE A 121 2.64 -16.58 -18.14
N GLU A 122 1.60 -17.17 -17.56
CA GLU A 122 0.80 -16.56 -16.50
C GLU A 122 1.14 -17.25 -15.19
N LEU A 123 1.51 -16.46 -14.18
CA LEU A 123 1.74 -17.00 -12.84
C LEU A 123 0.40 -17.16 -12.13
N PRO A 124 0.07 -18.34 -11.59
CA PRO A 124 -1.14 -18.53 -10.80
C PRO A 124 -1.05 -17.76 -9.48
N CYS A 125 -2.15 -17.15 -9.05
CA CYS A 125 -2.27 -16.60 -7.70
C CYS A 125 -2.34 -17.74 -6.68
N ASN A 126 -1.72 -17.56 -5.52
CA ASN A 126 -1.86 -18.47 -4.39
C ASN A 126 -3.22 -18.31 -3.71
N ASP A 127 -3.82 -17.12 -3.78
CA ASP A 127 -5.18 -16.87 -3.30
C ASP A 127 -6.20 -17.40 -4.33
N PRO A 128 -7.07 -18.36 -3.95
CA PRO A 128 -8.05 -18.95 -4.86
C PRO A 128 -9.12 -17.97 -5.35
N VAL A 129 -9.45 -16.96 -4.54
CA VAL A 129 -10.46 -15.95 -4.85
C VAL A 129 -9.90 -14.95 -5.86
N GLU A 130 -8.65 -14.50 -5.68
CA GLU A 130 -7.97 -13.66 -6.68
C GLU A 130 -7.76 -14.41 -8.00
N GLU A 131 -7.38 -15.69 -7.96
CA GLU A 131 -7.22 -16.52 -9.16
C GLU A 131 -8.55 -16.70 -9.91
N GLU A 132 -9.66 -16.92 -9.21
CA GLU A 132 -10.99 -17.07 -9.83
C GLU A 132 -11.41 -15.80 -10.58
N GLY A 133 -11.11 -14.62 -10.02
CA GLY A 133 -11.47 -13.33 -10.60
C GLY A 133 -10.42 -12.72 -11.55
N ARG A 134 -9.26 -13.37 -11.75
CA ARG A 134 -8.10 -12.71 -12.38
C ARG A 134 -8.32 -12.24 -13.80
N HIS A 135 -9.24 -12.83 -14.56
CA HIS A 135 -9.55 -12.46 -15.94
C HIS A 135 -10.81 -11.60 -16.06
N ASP A 136 -11.43 -11.27 -14.94
CA ASP A 136 -12.60 -10.40 -14.93
C ASP A 136 -12.25 -9.04 -15.52
N GLY A 137 -13.17 -8.50 -16.31
CA GLY A 137 -12.97 -7.23 -17.00
C GLY A 137 -11.91 -7.27 -18.12
N GLY A 138 -11.44 -8.46 -18.51
CA GLY A 138 -10.44 -8.61 -19.58
C GLY A 138 -9.01 -8.35 -19.11
N ASN A 139 -8.73 -8.53 -17.81
CA ASN A 139 -7.38 -8.45 -17.29
C ASN A 139 -6.49 -9.57 -17.83
N ASP A 140 -5.33 -9.17 -18.35
CA ASP A 140 -4.32 -10.00 -19.01
C ASP A 140 -2.95 -9.96 -18.31
N ALA A 141 -2.88 -9.34 -17.12
CA ALA A 141 -1.66 -9.25 -16.33
C ALA A 141 -1.07 -10.64 -16.01
N LYS A 142 0.25 -10.77 -16.19
CA LYS A 142 0.96 -12.04 -15.97
C LYS A 142 1.26 -12.32 -14.51
N ILE A 143 1.34 -11.26 -13.72
CA ILE A 143 1.44 -11.26 -12.26
C ILE A 143 0.27 -10.44 -11.75
N TYR A 144 -0.60 -11.03 -10.94
CA TYR A 144 -1.86 -10.41 -10.53
C TYR A 144 -2.00 -10.37 -9.02
N GLY A 145 -2.76 -9.38 -8.53
CA GLY A 145 -3.19 -9.33 -7.15
C GLY A 145 -2.02 -9.23 -6.16
N THR A 146 -2.14 -9.96 -5.05
CA THR A 146 -1.21 -9.92 -3.94
C THR A 146 0.20 -10.36 -4.36
N GLU A 147 0.32 -11.30 -5.29
CA GLU A 147 1.62 -11.75 -5.82
C GLU A 147 2.46 -10.61 -6.40
N TYR A 148 1.85 -9.65 -7.11
CA TYR A 148 2.57 -8.51 -7.66
C TYR A 148 3.15 -7.64 -6.53
N PHE A 149 2.30 -7.27 -5.56
CA PHE A 149 2.70 -6.41 -4.45
C PHE A 149 3.75 -7.06 -3.55
N ASP A 150 3.64 -8.36 -3.31
CA ASP A 150 4.63 -9.12 -2.55
C ASP A 150 5.98 -9.19 -3.26
N LEU A 151 5.99 -9.31 -4.59
CA LEU A 151 7.22 -9.31 -5.37
C LEU A 151 7.89 -7.93 -5.37
N VAL A 152 7.11 -6.86 -5.55
CA VAL A 152 7.62 -5.47 -5.43
C VAL A 152 8.21 -5.25 -4.04
N ALA A 153 7.53 -5.69 -2.98
CA ALA A 153 8.02 -5.56 -1.62
C ALA A 153 9.37 -6.29 -1.42
N GLN A 154 9.51 -7.51 -1.94
CA GLN A 154 10.76 -8.27 -1.89
C GLN A 154 11.90 -7.60 -2.67
N VAL A 155 11.64 -7.12 -3.89
CA VAL A 155 12.65 -6.41 -4.69
C VAL A 155 13.10 -5.14 -3.98
N ARG A 156 12.16 -4.37 -3.44
CA ARG A 156 12.44 -3.15 -2.68
C ARG A 156 13.35 -3.41 -1.47
N GLU A 157 13.18 -4.53 -0.77
CA GLU A 157 14.05 -4.91 0.35
C GLU A 157 15.51 -5.18 -0.06
N LEU A 158 15.75 -5.48 -1.35
CA LEU A 158 17.10 -5.69 -1.90
C LEU A 158 17.79 -4.39 -2.34
N LEU A 159 17.04 -3.29 -2.51
CA LEU A 159 17.53 -1.99 -2.97
C LEU A 159 17.93 -1.10 -1.78
#